data_AF-A0A1S3PWI9-F1
#
_entry.id   AF-A0A1S3PWI9-F1
#
_cell.length_a   1.000
_cell.length_b   1.000
_cell.length_c   1.000
_cell.angle_alpha   90.00
_cell.angle_beta   90.00
_cell.angle_gamma   90.00
#
_symmetry.space_group_name_H-M   'P 1'
#
loop_
_entity.id
_entity.type
_entity.pdbx_description
1 polymer ?
#
loop_
_entity_poly.entity_id
_entity_poly.type
_entity_poly.pdbx_seq_one_letter_code
_entity_poly.pdbx_strand_id
1 'polypeptide(L)'
;MGLTILAAGTSIPDLITSVIVARKGLGDMAVSSSVGSNIFDITMGLPVPWLIFSAMQGGVPVAVNSNGLFCAIVLLFVMLLFVIVSIAACRWKMSRVLGFTMFMLYFVFLVLSVMLEDRIIICPVSI
;
A
#
# COMPACT_ATOMS: atom_id res chain seq x y z
N MET A 1 11.20 -7.89 10.91
CA MET A 1 10.80 -7.24 12.19
C MET A 1 11.13 -5.74 12.24
N GLY A 2 12.36 -5.28 11.97
CA GLY A 2 12.68 -3.84 11.98
C GLY A 2 11.91 -3.01 10.94
N LEU A 3 11.79 -3.52 9.72
CA LEU A 3 11.02 -2.89 8.63
C LEU A 3 9.52 -2.73 8.97
N THR A 4 8.92 -3.72 9.61
CA THR A 4 7.51 -3.69 10.06
C THR A 4 7.26 -2.64 11.14
N ILE A 5 8.19 -2.45 12.08
CA ILE A 5 8.06 -1.42 13.12
C ILE A 5 8.24 -0.02 12.53
N LEU A 6 9.19 0.15 11.60
CA LEU A 6 9.38 1.40 10.87
C LEU A 6 8.16 1.77 10.03
N ALA A 7 7.60 0.80 9.28
CA ALA A 7 6.39 0.99 8.49
C ALA A 7 5.17 1.30 9.37
N ALA A 8 5.04 0.66 10.54
CA ALA A 8 4.00 1.02 11.50
C ALA A 8 4.18 2.45 12.02
N GLY A 9 5.42 2.88 12.24
CA GLY A 9 5.76 4.23 12.70
C GLY A 9 5.34 5.35 11.74
N THR A 10 5.32 5.09 10.42
CA THR A 10 4.84 6.07 9.43
C THR A 10 3.31 6.03 9.27
N SER A 11 2.72 4.84 9.20
CA SER A 11 1.26 4.73 8.93
C SER A 11 0.36 4.97 10.14
N ILE A 12 0.82 4.73 11.38
CA ILE A 12 0.03 5.00 12.60
C ILE A 12 -0.33 6.48 12.77
N PRO A 13 0.60 7.44 12.69
CA PRO A 13 0.26 8.86 12.80
C PRO A 13 -0.70 9.31 11.69
N ASP A 14 -0.51 8.84 10.44
CA ASP A 14 -1.41 9.14 9.32
C ASP A 14 -2.83 8.59 9.51
N LEU A 15 -2.95 7.40 10.12
CA LEU A 15 -4.24 6.85 10.51
C LEU A 15 -4.92 7.75 11.55
N ILE A 16 -4.18 8.17 12.59
CA ILE A 16 -4.71 9.01 13.66
C ILE A 16 -5.20 10.35 13.10
N THR A 17 -4.40 11.02 12.26
CA THR A 17 -4.77 12.30 11.65
C THR A 17 -6.01 12.15 10.75
N SER A 18 -6.05 11.10 9.92
CA SER A 18 -7.19 10.81 9.03
C SER A 18 -8.48 10.53 9.83
N VAL A 19 -8.39 9.78 10.93
CA VAL A 19 -9.55 9.50 11.80
C VAL A 19 -10.07 10.78 12.49
N ILE A 20 -9.17 11.65 12.96
CA ILE A 20 -9.56 12.92 13.59
C ILE A 20 -10.29 13.81 12.60
N VAL A 21 -9.77 13.94 11.37
CA VAL A 21 -10.36 14.75 10.30
C VAL A 21 -11.70 14.18 9.84
N ALA A 22 -11.80 12.85 9.71
CA ALA A 22 -13.06 12.18 9.39
C ALA A 22 -14.13 12.41 10.48
N ARG A 23 -13.76 12.37 11.77
CA ARG A 23 -14.68 12.67 12.88
C ARG A 23 -15.15 14.12 12.91
N LYS A 24 -14.40 15.06 12.33
CA LYS A 24 -14.80 16.46 12.15
C LYS A 24 -15.76 16.66 10.96
N GLY A 25 -16.19 15.58 10.29
CA GLY A 25 -17.07 15.64 9.12
C GLY A 25 -16.34 15.85 7.79
N LEU A 26 -15.01 15.93 7.80
CA LEU A 26 -14.18 16.15 6.62
C LEU A 26 -13.68 14.81 6.03
N GLY A 27 -14.61 13.90 5.73
CA GLY A 27 -14.29 12.55 5.24
C GLY A 27 -13.47 12.56 3.95
N ASP A 28 -13.77 13.45 3.01
CA ASP A 28 -13.05 13.55 1.73
C ASP A 28 -11.57 13.95 1.94
N MET A 29 -11.31 14.80 2.93
CA MET A 29 -9.95 15.20 3.32
C MET A 29 -9.20 14.05 4.01
N ALA A 30 -9.89 13.24 4.81
CA ALA A 30 -9.30 12.06 5.42
C ALA A 30 -8.88 11.02 4.37
N VAL A 31 -9.72 10.79 3.36
CA VAL A 31 -9.40 9.88 2.25
C VAL A 31 -8.24 10.41 1.43
N SER A 32 -8.27 11.70 1.03
CA SER A 32 -7.20 12.29 0.23
C SER A 32 -5.86 12.33 0.95
N SER A 33 -5.84 12.61 2.26
CA SER A 33 -4.63 12.54 3.08
C SER A 33 -4.07 11.13 3.12
N SER A 34 -4.92 10.11 3.29
CA SER A 34 -4.48 8.71 3.34
C SER A 34 -3.89 8.24 2.01
N VAL A 35 -4.51 8.52 0.85
CA VAL A 35 -3.92 8.10 -0.43
C VAL A 35 -2.73 8.97 -0.82
N GLY A 36 -2.71 10.26 -0.44
CA GLY A 36 -1.60 11.17 -0.68
C GLY A 36 -0.31 10.74 0.00
N SER A 37 -0.39 10.28 1.26
CA SER A 37 0.77 9.78 2.01
C SER A 37 1.40 8.56 1.31
N ASN A 38 0.58 7.58 0.90
CA ASN A 38 1.07 6.41 0.16
C ASN A 38 1.71 6.76 -1.19
N ILE A 39 1.16 7.75 -1.91
CA ILE A 39 1.76 8.23 -3.17
C ILE A 39 3.11 8.89 -2.88
N PHE A 40 3.22 9.70 -1.82
CA PHE A 40 4.47 10.32 -1.42
C PHE A 40 5.53 9.30 -1.03
N ASP A 41 5.17 8.27 -0.27
CA ASP A 41 6.08 7.19 0.12
C ASP A 41 6.64 6.45 -1.11
N ILE A 42 5.81 6.17 -2.13
CA ILE A 42 6.26 5.47 -3.34
C ILE A 42 7.10 6.39 -4.24
N THR A 43 6.70 7.65 -4.39
CA THR A 43 7.34 8.59 -5.34
C THR A 43 8.55 9.32 -4.79
N MET A 44 8.63 9.49 -3.47
CA MET A 44 9.73 10.20 -2.79
C MET A 44 10.41 9.27 -1.78
N GLY A 45 9.65 8.59 -0.92
CA GLY A 45 10.20 7.74 0.15
C GLY A 45 11.10 6.60 -0.34
N LEU A 46 10.70 5.91 -1.41
CA LEU A 46 11.49 4.83 -2.03
C LEU A 46 12.69 5.31 -2.86
N PRO A 47 12.54 6.25 -3.81
CA PRO A 47 13.65 6.62 -4.69
C PRO A 47 14.69 7.53 -4.04
N VAL A 48 14.33 8.38 -3.07
CA VAL A 48 15.30 9.33 -2.48
C VAL A 48 16.49 8.62 -1.82
N PRO A 49 16.31 7.62 -0.92
CA PRO A 49 17.43 6.88 -0.35
C PRO A 49 18.26 6.15 -1.41
N TRP A 50 17.60 5.63 -2.44
CA TRP A 50 18.24 4.88 -3.53
C TRP A 50 19.09 5.80 -4.42
N LEU A 51 18.61 7.02 -4.70
CA LEU A 51 19.35 8.05 -5.41
C LEU A 51 20.55 8.53 -4.60
N ILE A 52 20.39 8.77 -3.29
CA ILE A 52 21.51 9.16 -2.41
C ILE A 52 22.58 8.05 -2.40
N PHE A 53 22.15 6.80 -2.24
CA PHE A 53 23.05 5.65 -2.26
C PHE A 53 23.79 5.50 -3.59
N SER A 54 23.08 5.60 -4.72
CA SER A 54 23.66 5.53 -6.07
C SER A 54 24.63 6.68 -6.33
N ALA A 55 24.30 7.90 -5.89
CA ALA A 55 25.18 9.06 -5.99
C ALA A 55 26.47 8.89 -5.18
N MET A 56 26.41 8.29 -3.99
CA MET A 56 27.58 8.02 -3.16
C MET A 56 28.47 6.89 -3.70
N GLN A 57 27.92 5.95 -4.46
CA GLN A 57 28.66 4.81 -5.03
C GLN A 57 29.09 4.99 -6.49
N GLY A 58 28.96 6.19 -7.05
CA GLY A 58 29.41 6.47 -8.41
C GLY A 58 28.50 5.89 -9.51
N GLY A 59 27.20 5.73 -9.23
CA GLY A 59 26.20 5.32 -10.23
C GLY A 59 26.11 3.81 -10.48
N VAL A 60 26.63 2.98 -9.57
CA VAL A 60 26.50 1.51 -9.69
C VAL A 60 25.02 1.12 -9.59
N PRO A 61 24.48 0.36 -10.56
CA PRO A 61 23.10 -0.10 -10.51
C PRO A 61 22.91 -1.10 -9.37
N VAL A 62 21.94 -0.85 -8.51
CA VAL A 62 21.55 -1.80 -7.46
C VAL A 62 20.69 -2.89 -8.09
N ALA A 63 21.24 -4.10 -8.19
CA ALA A 63 20.53 -5.25 -8.74
C ALA A 63 19.39 -5.67 -7.80
N VAL A 64 18.15 -5.49 -8.27
CA VAL A 64 16.95 -5.95 -7.56
C VAL A 64 16.52 -7.26 -8.20
N ASN A 65 16.99 -8.40 -7.67
CA ASN A 65 16.65 -9.72 -8.21
C ASN A 65 15.77 -10.48 -7.23
N SER A 66 14.47 -10.47 -7.46
CA SER A 66 13.49 -11.17 -6.63
C SER A 66 12.30 -11.63 -7.46
N ASN A 67 12.22 -12.93 -7.76
CA ASN A 67 11.07 -13.54 -8.43
C ASN A 67 9.74 -13.30 -7.67
N GLY A 68 9.81 -13.07 -6.35
CA GLY A 68 8.64 -12.71 -5.54
C GLY A 68 8.20 -11.24 -5.65
N LEU A 69 9.09 -10.33 -6.08
CA LEU A 69 8.81 -8.90 -6.14
C LEU A 69 7.79 -8.58 -7.23
N PHE A 70 7.94 -9.20 -8.40
CA PHE A 70 7.00 -9.02 -9.51
C PHE A 70 5.58 -9.45 -9.11
N CYS A 71 5.47 -10.62 -8.47
CA CYS A 71 4.22 -11.16 -7.97
C CYS A 71 3.58 -10.25 -6.91
N ALA A 72 4.37 -9.72 -5.97
CA ALA A 72 3.91 -8.75 -4.97
C ALA A 72 3.42 -7.44 -5.60
N ILE A 73 4.13 -6.91 -6.60
CA ILE A 73 3.73 -5.69 -7.33
C ILE A 73 2.39 -5.91 -8.05
N VAL A 74 2.22 -7.06 -8.73
CA VAL A 74 0.95 -7.40 -9.41
C VAL A 74 -0.19 -7.50 -8.40
N LEU A 75 0.01 -8.17 -7.27
CA LEU A 75 -0.98 -8.28 -6.19
C LEU A 75 -1.39 -6.91 -5.65
N LEU A 76 -0.43 -6.03 -5.38
CA LEU A 76 -0.69 -4.66 -4.93
C LEU A 76 -1.46 -3.86 -5.97
N PHE A 77 -1.14 -4.00 -7.26
CA PHE A 77 -1.83 -3.30 -8.33
C PHE A 77 -3.29 -3.76 -8.50
N VAL A 78 -3.53 -5.08 -8.43
CA VAL A 78 -4.88 -5.66 -8.44
C VAL A 78 -5.70 -5.17 -7.24
N MET A 79 -5.09 -5.13 -6.04
CA MET A 79 -5.74 -4.62 -4.84
C MET A 79 -6.11 -3.14 -4.97
N LEU A 80 -5.21 -2.31 -5.52
CA LEU A 80 -5.49 -0.90 -5.80
C LEU A 80 -6.69 -0.73 -6.75
N LEU A 81 -6.75 -1.52 -7.83
CA LEU A 81 -7.88 -1.51 -8.75
C LEU A 81 -9.20 -1.88 -8.07
N PHE A 82 -9.21 -2.94 -7.26
CA PHE A 82 -10.40 -3.33 -6.49
C PHE A 82 -10.86 -2.22 -5.54
N VAL A 83 -9.92 -1.55 -4.86
CA VAL A 83 -10.24 -0.43 -3.98
C VAL A 83 -10.89 0.71 -4.78
N ILE A 84 -10.30 1.13 -5.90
CA ILE A 84 -10.87 2.20 -6.75
C ILE A 84 -12.26 1.83 -7.26
N VAL A 85 -12.44 0.60 -7.76
CA VAL A 85 -13.73 0.11 -8.27
C VAL A 85 -14.78 0.10 -7.16
N SER A 86 -14.44 -0.32 -5.95
CA SER A 86 -15.38 -0.34 -4.82
C SER A 86 -15.80 1.07 -4.39
N ILE A 87 -14.88 2.04 -4.40
CA ILE A 87 -15.16 3.46 -4.12
C ILE A 87 -16.07 4.05 -5.21
N ALA A 88 -15.78 3.75 -6.48
CA ALA A 88 -16.59 4.17 -7.61
C ALA A 88 -18.01 3.58 -7.55
N ALA A 89 -18.13 2.29 -7.19
CA ALA A 89 -19.42 1.62 -7.00
C ALA A 89 -20.25 2.24 -5.86
N CYS A 90 -19.59 2.71 -4.80
CA CYS A 90 -20.23 3.48 -3.71
C CYS A 90 -20.52 4.96 -4.05
N ARG A 91 -20.45 5.36 -5.33
CA ARG A 91 -20.70 6.74 -5.80
C ARG A 91 -19.90 7.79 -5.04
N TRP A 92 -18.67 7.47 -4.64
CA TRP A 92 -17.80 8.39 -3.89
C TRP A 92 -18.42 8.90 -2.58
N LYS A 93 -19.36 8.13 -2.00
CA LYS A 93 -19.93 8.44 -0.68
C LYS A 93 -19.35 7.52 0.38
N MET A 94 -18.83 8.13 1.44
CA MET A 94 -18.32 7.43 2.61
C MET A 94 -19.49 6.81 3.39
N SER A 95 -19.80 5.55 3.11
CA SER A 95 -20.86 4.77 3.77
C SER A 95 -20.26 3.71 4.69
N ARG A 96 -21.03 3.25 5.69
CA ARG A 96 -20.59 2.12 6.55
C ARG A 96 -20.36 0.84 5.74
N VAL A 97 -21.06 0.68 4.62
CA VAL A 97 -20.89 -0.44 3.68
C VAL A 97 -19.52 -0.37 2.98
N LEU A 98 -19.08 0.83 2.59
CA LEU A 98 -17.73 1.03 2.05
C LEU A 98 -16.66 0.65 3.08
N GLY A 99 -16.83 1.05 4.35
CA GLY A 99 -15.92 0.67 5.42
C GLY A 99 -15.82 -0.85 5.63
N PHE A 100 -16.96 -1.55 5.62
CA PHE A 100 -16.97 -3.01 5.77
C PHE A 100 -16.35 -3.73 4.57
N THR A 101 -16.64 -3.26 3.35
CA THR A 101 -16.06 -3.82 2.12
C THR A 101 -14.54 -3.60 2.07
N MET A 102 -14.04 -2.44 2.49
CA MET A 102 -12.59 -2.20 2.65
C MET A 102 -11.94 -3.17 3.62
N PHE A 103 -12.56 -3.41 4.78
CA PHE A 103 -12.05 -4.36 5.79
C PHE A 103 -12.00 -5.79 5.25
N MET A 104 -13.05 -6.21 4.52
CA MET A 104 -13.10 -7.52 3.88
C MET A 104 -12.03 -7.68 2.80
N LEU A 105 -11.87 -6.68 1.93
CA LEU A 105 -10.82 -6.68 0.90
C LEU A 105 -9.42 -6.77 1.53
N TYR A 106 -9.18 -6.05 2.61
CA TYR A 106 -7.91 -6.11 3.35
C TYR A 106 -7.66 -7.50 3.97
N PHE A 107 -8.69 -8.12 4.55
CA PHE A 107 -8.57 -9.47 5.11
C PHE A 107 -8.26 -10.51 4.03
N VAL A 108 -8.98 -10.45 2.90
CA VAL A 108 -8.71 -11.33 1.74
C VAL A 108 -7.29 -11.11 1.22
N PHE A 109 -6.84 -9.87 1.11
CA PHE A 109 -5.47 -9.54 0.72
C PHE A 109 -4.44 -10.14 1.68
N LEU A 110 -4.62 -9.98 3.00
CA LEU A 110 -3.71 -10.56 3.99
C LEU A 110 -3.63 -12.08 3.86
N VAL A 111 -4.77 -12.76 3.73
CA VAL A 111 -4.80 -14.22 3.56
C VAL A 111 -4.07 -14.62 2.28
N LEU A 112 -4.33 -13.95 1.15
CA LEU A 112 -3.65 -14.22 -0.11
C LEU A 112 -2.13 -13.97 -0.02
N SER A 113 -1.71 -12.85 0.59
CA SER A 113 -0.29 -12.54 0.79
C SER A 113 0.42 -13.57 1.67
N VAL A 114 -0.19 -14.00 2.77
CA VAL A 114 0.37 -15.05 3.65
C VAL A 114 0.45 -16.38 2.91
N MET A 115 -0.61 -16.79 2.21
CA MET A 115 -0.63 -18.03 1.41
C MET A 115 0.42 -18.03 0.28
N LEU A 116 0.76 -16.86 -0.26
CA LEU A 116 1.81 -16.67 -1.26
C LEU A 116 3.20 -16.81 -0.66
N GLU A 117 3.42 -16.21 0.52
CA GLU A 117 4.68 -16.27 1.27
C GLU A 117 4.97 -17.72 1.73
N ASP A 118 3.95 -18.43 2.23
CA ASP A 118 4.04 -19.83 2.67
C ASP A 118 4.18 -20.83 1.50
N ARG A 119 4.32 -20.36 0.26
CA ARG A 119 4.51 -21.16 -0.98
C ARG A 119 3.38 -22.15 -1.27
N ILE A 120 2.23 -22.01 -0.60
CA ILE A 120 1.02 -22.82 -0.85
C ILE A 120 0.42 -22.43 -2.20
N ILE A 121 0.46 -21.13 -2.53
CA ILE A 121 0.08 -20.59 -3.84
C ILE A 121 1.36 -20.33 -4.63
N ILE A 122 1.54 -21.06 -5.72
CA ILE A 122 2.65 -20.83 -6.66
C ILE A 122 2.29 -19.58 -7.46
N CYS A 123 3.14 -18.54 -7.42
CA CYS A 123 2.97 -17.37 -8.27
C CYS A 123 2.84 -17.82 -9.74
N PRO A 124 1.67 -17.64 -10.37
CA PRO A 124 1.47 -18.09 -11.76
C PRO A 124 2.21 -17.22 -12.77
N VAL A 125 2.79 -16.10 -12.31
CA VAL A 125 3.54 -15.16 -13.13
C VAL A 125 5.02 -15.23 -12.76
N SER A 126 5.73 -16.18 -13.36
CA SER A 126 7.20 -16.21 -13.39
C SER A 126 7.65 -15.63 -14.73
N ILE A 127 8.37 -14.51 -14.69
CA ILE A 127 9.16 -14.00 -15.83
C ILE A 127 10.58 -14.53 -15.68
#